data_AF-C1KUY4-F1
#
_entry.id   AF-C1KUY4-F1
#
_cell.length_a   1.000
_cell.length_b   1.000
_cell.length_c   1.000
_cell.angle_alpha   90.00
_cell.angle_beta   90.00
_cell.angle_gamma   90.00
#
_symmetry.space_group_name_H-M   'P 1'
#
loop_
_entity.id
_entity.type
_entity.pdbx_description
1 polymer ?
#
loop_
_entity_poly.entity_id
_entity_poly.type
_entity_poly.pdbx_seq_one_letter_code
_entity_poly.pdbx_strand_id
1 'polypeptide(L)'
;QKQETSGKCRAPDKAPLNLEIIINTCQEEIKSALLQEALDILNDGNVEQNTPNYSSRSKREAEEDLTNEERRVAGCLLQCVYKKVKAVDETGFPVVDGLMKLYNEGVQDRNYYIATLSAVRHCISIAQQLKQQQPSKSFDDGQTCDLAYEMFECVSEKIEENCGVENKSNN
;
A
#
# COMPACT_ATOMS: atom_id res chain seq x y z
N GLN A 1 -16.17 -4.89 37.72
CA GLN A 1 -15.12 -3.84 37.68
C GLN A 1 -14.71 -3.70 36.22
N LYS A 2 -14.87 -2.50 35.62
CA LYS A 2 -14.45 -2.23 34.24
C LYS A 2 -12.93 -2.16 34.23
N GLN A 3 -12.28 -3.12 33.59
CA GLN A 3 -10.84 -3.11 33.36
C GLN A 3 -10.53 -2.07 32.29
N GLU A 4 -9.93 -0.96 32.68
CA GLU A 4 -9.26 -0.04 31.76
C GLU A 4 -8.07 -0.78 31.14
N THR A 5 -8.18 -1.06 29.84
CA THR A 5 -7.05 -1.53 29.04
C THR A 5 -6.14 -0.34 28.78
N SER A 6 -4.86 -0.50 29.16
CA SER A 6 -3.67 0.25 28.76
C SER A 6 -3.86 1.13 27.51
N GLY A 7 -3.43 2.39 27.58
CA GLY A 7 -3.74 3.48 26.62
C GLY A 7 -3.27 3.36 25.17
N LYS A 8 -3.10 2.14 24.64
CA LYS A 8 -2.87 1.85 23.21
C LYS A 8 -4.21 1.71 22.47
N CYS A 9 -4.23 2.11 21.21
CA CYS A 9 -5.42 2.02 20.36
C CYS A 9 -5.70 0.60 19.87
N ARG A 10 -6.95 0.32 19.50
CA ARG A 10 -7.38 -0.91 18.85
C ARG A 10 -7.47 -0.71 17.33
N ALA A 11 -6.67 -1.45 16.57
CA ALA A 11 -6.78 -1.53 15.13
C ALA A 11 -8.06 -2.29 14.71
N PRO A 12 -8.70 -1.93 13.58
CA PRO A 12 -9.83 -2.67 13.06
C PRO A 12 -9.41 -4.09 12.63
N ASP A 13 -10.23 -5.09 12.98
CA ASP A 13 -9.91 -6.51 12.74
C ASP A 13 -10.06 -6.92 11.25
N LYS A 14 -10.77 -6.11 10.45
CA LYS A 14 -11.06 -6.37 9.04
C LYS A 14 -11.10 -5.08 8.24
N ALA A 15 -10.70 -5.19 6.97
CA ALA A 15 -10.94 -4.15 5.99
C ALA A 15 -12.46 -3.95 5.77
N PRO A 16 -12.91 -2.72 5.51
CA PRO A 16 -14.27 -2.44 5.08
C PRO A 16 -14.63 -3.17 3.77
N LEU A 17 -15.88 -3.66 3.64
CA LEU A 17 -16.35 -4.41 2.46
C LEU A 17 -16.21 -3.64 1.14
N ASN A 18 -16.40 -2.32 1.16
CA ASN A 18 -16.21 -1.47 -0.01
C ASN A 18 -14.75 -1.46 -0.47
N LEU A 19 -13.79 -1.51 0.47
CA LEU A 19 -12.37 -1.54 0.15
C LEU A 19 -11.99 -2.87 -0.52
N GLU A 20 -12.56 -3.99 -0.08
CA GLU A 20 -12.37 -5.30 -0.73
C GLU A 20 -12.82 -5.29 -2.20
N ILE A 21 -13.97 -4.67 -2.50
CA ILE A 21 -14.48 -4.53 -3.88
C ILE A 21 -13.51 -3.70 -4.74
N ILE A 22 -12.99 -2.61 -4.18
CA ILE A 22 -12.04 -1.74 -4.86
C ILE A 22 -10.72 -2.48 -5.14
N ILE A 23 -10.22 -3.24 -4.17
CA ILE A 23 -9.02 -4.08 -4.32
C ILE A 23 -9.22 -5.08 -5.46
N ASN A 24 -10.32 -5.84 -5.47
CA ASN A 24 -10.61 -6.81 -6.53
C ASN A 24 -10.68 -6.13 -7.91
N THR A 25 -11.29 -4.95 -7.99
CA THR A 25 -11.33 -4.16 -9.24
C THR A 25 -9.93 -3.80 -9.71
N CYS A 26 -9.08 -3.29 -8.81
CA CYS A 26 -7.71 -2.93 -9.13
C CYS A 26 -6.84 -4.14 -9.52
N GLN A 27 -7.06 -5.30 -8.89
CA GLN A 27 -6.35 -6.54 -9.25
C GLN A 27 -6.67 -6.97 -10.68
N GLU A 28 -7.93 -6.90 -11.12
CA GLU A 28 -8.30 -7.24 -12.49
C GLU A 28 -7.76 -6.22 -13.50
N GLU A 29 -7.76 -4.92 -13.17
CA GLU A 29 -7.16 -3.88 -14.02
C GLU A 29 -5.66 -4.12 -14.22
N ILE A 30 -4.91 -4.42 -13.15
CA ILE A 30 -3.47 -4.71 -13.21
C ILE A 30 -3.20 -5.99 -13.99
N LYS A 31 -3.96 -7.05 -13.72
CA LYS A 31 -3.83 -8.31 -14.44
C LYS A 31 -4.06 -8.13 -15.93
N SER A 32 -5.08 -7.35 -16.31
CA SER A 32 -5.36 -7.06 -17.71
C SER A 32 -4.22 -6.27 -18.36
N ALA A 33 -3.66 -5.27 -17.66
CA ALA A 33 -2.55 -4.47 -18.18
C ALA A 33 -1.29 -5.31 -18.40
N LEU A 34 -0.91 -6.15 -17.43
CA LEU A 34 0.25 -7.04 -17.53
C LEU A 34 0.09 -8.06 -18.66
N LEU A 35 -1.11 -8.61 -18.85
CA LEU A 35 -1.38 -9.52 -19.97
C LEU A 35 -1.28 -8.82 -21.31
N GLN A 36 -1.79 -7.58 -21.41
CA GLN A 36 -1.71 -6.80 -22.64
C GLN A 36 -0.26 -6.45 -22.99
N GLU A 37 0.53 -6.00 -22.02
CA GLU A 37 1.96 -5.70 -22.20
C GLU A 37 2.73 -6.94 -22.70
N ALA A 38 2.46 -8.11 -22.10
CA ALA A 38 3.07 -9.36 -22.55
C ALA A 38 2.67 -9.72 -23.99
N LEU A 39 1.40 -9.50 -24.38
CA LEU A 39 0.93 -9.73 -25.75
C LEU A 39 1.57 -8.78 -26.75
N ASP A 40 1.74 -7.50 -26.38
CA ASP A 40 2.35 -6.49 -27.24
C ASP A 40 3.82 -6.83 -27.53
N ILE A 41 4.58 -7.27 -26.51
CA ILE A 41 5.96 -7.76 -26.67
C ILE A 41 6.04 -8.96 -27.63
N LEU A 42 5.09 -9.89 -27.54
CA LEU A 42 5.06 -11.07 -28.41
C LEU A 42 4.69 -10.71 -29.86
N ASN A 43 3.87 -9.68 -30.05
CA ASN A 43 3.37 -9.26 -31.36
C ASN A 43 4.36 -8.35 -32.12
N ASP A 44 5.22 -7.60 -31.41
CA ASP A 44 6.20 -6.68 -32.00
C ASP A 44 7.40 -7.35 -32.69
N GLY A 45 7.46 -8.68 -32.74
CA GLY A 45 8.27 -9.45 -33.71
C GLY A 45 9.81 -9.34 -33.63
N ASN A 46 10.37 -8.40 -32.86
CA ASN A 46 11.80 -8.22 -32.61
C ASN A 46 12.24 -8.91 -31.32
N VAL A 47 12.00 -10.23 -31.24
CA VAL A 47 12.55 -11.05 -30.15
C VAL A 47 14.04 -11.29 -30.41
N GLU A 48 14.88 -10.28 -30.14
CA GLU A 48 16.26 -10.57 -29.79
C GLU A 48 16.25 -11.29 -28.44
N GLN A 49 16.91 -12.44 -28.41
CA GLN A 49 16.89 -13.42 -27.34
C GLN A 49 17.39 -12.86 -26.01
N ASN A 50 16.50 -12.29 -25.21
CA ASN A 50 16.63 -12.20 -23.76
C ASN A 50 15.30 -12.64 -23.16
N THR A 51 15.03 -13.95 -23.21
CA THR A 51 13.93 -14.57 -22.48
C THR A 51 14.07 -14.21 -20.99
N PRO A 52 13.12 -13.47 -20.36
CA PRO A 52 13.06 -13.43 -18.93
C PRO A 52 12.72 -14.85 -18.47
N ASN A 53 13.57 -15.40 -17.62
CA ASN A 53 13.38 -16.72 -17.03
C ASN A 53 12.15 -16.63 -16.11
N TYR A 54 10.94 -16.81 -16.65
CA TYR A 54 9.76 -17.14 -15.86
C TYR A 54 9.94 -18.60 -15.39
N SER A 55 10.85 -18.78 -14.44
CA SER A 55 11.05 -20.04 -13.77
C SER A 55 9.76 -20.38 -13.04
N SER A 56 9.10 -21.41 -13.56
CA SER A 56 8.09 -22.25 -12.92
C SER A 56 7.85 -21.91 -11.46
N ARG A 57 6.66 -21.35 -11.17
CA ARG A 57 6.08 -21.17 -9.84
C ARG A 57 6.13 -22.49 -9.07
N SER A 58 7.27 -22.77 -8.45
CA SER A 58 7.32 -23.71 -7.34
C SER A 58 6.71 -22.98 -6.18
N LYS A 59 5.66 -23.60 -5.62
CA LYS A 59 5.00 -23.26 -4.37
C LYS A 59 6.07 -22.99 -3.30
N ARG A 60 6.46 -21.72 -3.10
CA ARG A 60 7.38 -21.34 -2.02
C ARG A 60 6.57 -21.09 -0.76
N GLU A 61 7.02 -21.77 0.27
CA GLU A 61 6.60 -21.63 1.66
C GLU A 61 6.81 -20.16 2.08
N ALA A 62 5.90 -19.66 2.91
CA ALA A 62 5.95 -18.31 3.44
C ALA A 62 7.32 -18.01 4.06
N GLU A 63 7.83 -16.78 3.89
CA GLU A 63 9.12 -16.22 4.37
C GLU A 63 10.25 -16.03 3.32
N GLU A 64 9.92 -15.61 2.10
CA GLU A 64 10.87 -14.81 1.29
C GLU A 64 10.32 -13.39 1.15
N ASP A 65 11.12 -12.38 1.52
CA ASP A 65 10.82 -10.96 1.23
C ASP A 65 10.45 -10.82 -0.26
N LEU A 66 9.40 -10.06 -0.56
CA LEU A 66 8.96 -9.80 -1.93
C LEU A 66 10.15 -9.31 -2.77
N THR A 67 10.31 -9.85 -3.97
CA THR A 67 11.26 -9.30 -4.93
C THR A 67 10.91 -7.84 -5.24
N ASN A 68 11.88 -7.05 -5.69
CA ASN A 68 11.64 -5.63 -6.03
C ASN A 68 10.52 -5.45 -7.08
N GLU A 69 10.38 -6.41 -7.99
CA GLU A 69 9.30 -6.42 -8.99
C GLU A 69 7.94 -6.71 -8.36
N GLU A 70 7.84 -7.72 -7.49
CA GLU A 70 6.61 -8.02 -6.75
C GLU A 70 6.20 -6.86 -5.83
N ARG A 71 7.17 -6.22 -5.18
CA ARG A 71 6.96 -5.00 -4.39
C ARG A 71 6.35 -3.89 -5.24
N ARG A 72 6.90 -3.67 -6.45
CA ARG A 72 6.37 -2.66 -7.36
C ARG A 72 4.96 -2.99 -7.85
N VAL A 73 4.67 -4.26 -8.15
CA VAL A 73 3.30 -4.70 -8.51
C VAL A 73 2.32 -4.46 -7.36
N ALA A 74 2.70 -4.80 -6.12
CA ALA A 74 1.91 -4.48 -4.92
C ALA A 74 1.73 -2.96 -4.76
N GLY A 75 2.78 -2.18 -5.02
CA GLY A 75 2.72 -0.72 -5.05
C GLY A 75 1.74 -0.17 -6.08
N CYS A 76 1.71 -0.71 -7.29
CA CYS A 76 0.75 -0.31 -8.31
C CYS A 76 -0.69 -0.68 -7.93
N LEU A 77 -0.89 -1.82 -7.25
CA LEU A 77 -2.19 -2.18 -6.68
C LEU A 77 -2.64 -1.15 -5.64
N LEU A 78 -1.77 -0.80 -4.70
CA LEU A 78 -2.04 0.25 -3.71
C LEU A 78 -2.32 1.60 -4.37
N GLN A 79 -1.54 1.96 -5.39
CA GLN A 79 -1.73 3.21 -6.12
C GLN A 79 -3.09 3.26 -6.83
N CYS A 80 -3.54 2.16 -7.42
CA CYS A 80 -4.88 2.06 -7.98
C CYS A 80 -5.97 2.25 -6.90
N VAL A 81 -5.83 1.57 -5.76
CA VAL A 81 -6.77 1.70 -4.63
C VAL A 81 -6.81 3.16 -4.17
N TYR A 82 -5.64 3.78 -3.96
CA TYR A 82 -5.52 5.18 -3.55
C TYR A 82 -6.20 6.14 -4.52
N LYS A 83 -6.03 5.95 -5.83
CA LYS A 83 -6.74 6.75 -6.85
C LYS A 83 -8.27 6.60 -6.72
N LYS A 84 -8.77 5.36 -6.60
CA LYS A 84 -10.22 5.10 -6.51
C LYS A 84 -10.85 5.63 -5.22
N VAL A 85 -10.13 5.64 -4.10
CA VAL A 85 -10.61 6.21 -2.83
C VAL A 85 -10.28 7.69 -2.64
N LYS A 86 -9.61 8.33 -3.61
CA LYS A 86 -9.14 9.72 -3.56
C LYS A 86 -8.14 9.98 -2.42
N ALA A 87 -7.27 9.02 -2.15
CA ALA A 87 -6.15 9.13 -1.22
C ALA A 87 -4.88 9.71 -1.84
N VAL A 88 -4.90 9.99 -3.14
CA VAL A 88 -3.84 10.70 -3.87
C VAL A 88 -4.43 11.87 -4.67
N ASP A 89 -3.58 12.83 -5.02
CA ASP A 89 -3.91 13.93 -5.93
C ASP A 89 -3.84 13.49 -7.41
N GLU A 90 -4.06 14.44 -8.33
CA GLU A 90 -4.04 14.21 -9.78
C GLU A 90 -2.67 13.72 -10.29
N THR A 91 -1.59 13.99 -9.54
CA THR A 91 -0.23 13.53 -9.85
C THR A 91 0.08 12.16 -9.24
N GLY A 92 -0.88 11.56 -8.52
CA GLY A 92 -0.67 10.31 -7.81
C GLY A 92 0.08 10.48 -6.49
N PHE A 93 0.22 11.71 -5.97
CA PHE A 93 0.90 11.98 -4.71
C PHE A 93 -0.08 11.88 -3.53
N PRO A 94 0.28 11.25 -2.40
CA PRO A 94 -0.62 11.00 -1.27
C PRO A 94 -1.13 12.28 -0.60
N VAL A 95 -2.41 12.28 -0.23
CA VAL A 95 -3.09 13.40 0.45
C VAL A 95 -3.64 12.97 1.81
N VAL A 96 -3.49 13.86 2.81
CA VAL A 96 -3.87 13.57 4.20
C VAL A 96 -5.33 13.16 4.31
N ASP A 97 -6.26 13.95 3.77
CA ASP A 97 -7.70 13.73 3.96
C ASP A 97 -8.17 12.39 3.40
N GLY A 98 -7.65 12.02 2.22
CA GLY A 98 -8.03 10.77 1.58
C GLY A 98 -7.42 9.54 2.26
N LEU A 99 -6.16 9.60 2.71
CA LEU A 99 -5.56 8.54 3.53
C LEU A 99 -6.25 8.42 4.89
N MET A 100 -6.58 9.54 5.53
CA MET A 100 -7.35 9.53 6.79
C MET A 100 -8.70 8.86 6.61
N LYS A 101 -9.41 9.15 5.52
CA LYS A 101 -10.67 8.49 5.20
C LYS A 101 -10.49 6.99 5.00
N LEU A 102 -9.47 6.58 4.25
CA LEU A 102 -9.17 5.18 3.97
C LEU A 102 -8.92 4.37 5.26
N TYR A 103 -8.00 4.82 6.11
CA TYR A 103 -7.58 4.06 7.29
C TYR A 103 -8.59 4.09 8.44
N ASN A 104 -9.48 5.11 8.50
CA ASN A 104 -10.46 5.25 9.57
C ASN A 104 -11.89 4.86 9.17
N GLU A 105 -12.09 4.33 7.96
CA GLU A 105 -13.40 3.88 7.54
C GLU A 105 -13.91 2.75 8.47
N GLY A 106 -15.07 2.96 9.10
CA GLY A 106 -15.64 2.01 10.05
C GLY A 106 -15.00 1.99 11.45
N VAL A 107 -13.98 2.83 11.70
CA VAL A 107 -13.29 2.87 13.01
C VAL A 107 -14.03 3.77 14.00
N GLN A 108 -14.20 3.28 15.23
CA GLN A 108 -14.83 4.03 16.35
C GLN A 108 -13.83 4.44 17.44
N ASP A 109 -12.63 3.86 17.45
CA ASP A 109 -11.62 4.15 18.46
C ASP A 109 -10.96 5.52 18.20
N ARG A 110 -11.15 6.45 19.13
CA ARG A 110 -10.55 7.80 19.06
C ARG A 110 -9.03 7.77 19.09
N ASN A 111 -8.42 6.87 19.86
CA ASN A 111 -6.97 6.75 19.94
C ASN A 111 -6.40 6.24 18.62
N TYR A 112 -7.12 5.33 17.94
CA TYR A 112 -6.74 4.87 16.61
C TYR A 112 -6.77 6.01 15.59
N TYR A 113 -7.80 6.87 15.64
CA TYR A 113 -7.89 8.05 14.78
C TYR A 113 -6.69 8.99 14.95
N ILE A 114 -6.30 9.24 16.21
CA ILE A 114 -5.15 10.11 16.53
C ILE A 114 -3.83 9.46 16.06
N ALA A 115 -3.65 8.16 16.32
CA ALA A 115 -2.48 7.41 15.85
C ALA A 115 -2.36 7.46 14.33
N THR A 116 -3.46 7.21 13.61
CA THR A 116 -3.52 7.30 12.15
C THR A 116 -3.19 8.69 11.64
N LEU A 117 -3.72 9.75 12.25
CA LEU A 117 -3.42 11.13 11.85
C LEU A 117 -1.94 11.47 12.02
N SER A 118 -1.34 11.02 13.12
CA SER A 118 0.08 11.19 13.37
C SER A 118 0.92 10.43 12.34
N ALA A 119 0.59 9.16 12.10
CA ALA A 119 1.25 8.30 11.13
C ALA A 119 1.20 8.90 9.71
N VAL A 120 -0.01 9.22 9.21
CA VAL A 120 -0.21 9.78 7.87
C VAL A 120 0.57 11.07 7.67
N ARG A 121 0.54 12.00 8.65
CA ARG A 121 1.29 13.26 8.55
C ARG A 121 2.80 13.03 8.50
N HIS A 122 3.30 12.12 9.33
CA HIS A 122 4.71 11.76 9.36
C HIS A 122 5.17 11.19 8.01
N CYS A 123 4.45 10.19 7.50
CA CYS A 123 4.81 9.51 6.26
C CYS A 123 4.67 10.44 5.03
N ILE A 124 3.64 11.29 4.98
CA ILE A 124 3.54 12.32 3.92
C ILE A 124 4.71 13.30 4.00
N SER A 125 5.17 13.68 5.19
CA SER A 125 6.33 14.57 5.33
C SER A 125 7.60 13.93 4.74
N ILE A 126 7.80 12.62 4.92
CA ILE A 126 8.90 11.87 4.29
C ILE A 126 8.72 11.85 2.77
N ALA A 127 7.52 11.51 2.27
CA ALA A 127 7.22 11.51 0.84
C ALA A 127 7.46 12.88 0.18
N GLN A 128 7.15 13.97 0.88
CA GLN A 128 7.41 15.33 0.41
C GLN A 128 8.90 15.62 0.31
N GLN A 129 9.70 15.17 1.29
CA GLN A 129 11.16 15.32 1.24
C GLN A 129 11.74 14.53 0.05
N LEU A 130 11.28 13.30 -0.18
CA LEU A 130 11.68 12.50 -1.35
C LEU A 130 11.32 13.21 -2.66
N LYS A 131 10.11 13.77 -2.77
CA LYS A 131 9.68 14.54 -3.93
C LYS A 131 10.58 15.76 -4.19
N GLN A 132 11.02 16.44 -3.13
CA GLN A 132 11.90 17.61 -3.26
C GLN A 132 13.31 17.26 -3.73
N GLN A 133 13.77 16.04 -3.48
CA GLN A 133 15.06 15.54 -3.95
C GLN A 133 15.04 15.13 -5.43
N GLN A 134 13.86 14.85 -5.99
CA GLN A 134 13.71 14.55 -7.41
C GLN A 134 14.04 15.79 -8.27
N PRO A 135 14.86 15.65 -9.33
CA PRO A 135 15.19 16.76 -10.22
C PRO A 135 13.95 17.42 -10.85
N SER A 136 12.95 16.62 -11.21
CA SER A 136 11.67 17.05 -11.78
C SER A 136 10.67 17.54 -10.74
N LYS A 137 10.91 17.28 -9.45
CA LYS A 137 9.93 17.44 -8.36
C LYS A 137 8.59 16.74 -8.62
N SER A 138 8.59 15.71 -9.45
CA SER A 138 7.44 14.88 -9.81
C SER A 138 7.86 13.41 -9.83
N PHE A 139 6.88 12.52 -9.72
CA PHE A 139 7.08 11.08 -9.85
C PHE A 139 6.47 10.63 -11.18
N ASP A 140 7.15 9.75 -11.90
CA ASP A 140 6.54 8.99 -12.99
C ASP A 140 5.63 7.87 -12.45
N ASP A 141 4.90 7.19 -13.34
CA ASP A 141 3.93 6.17 -12.94
C ASP A 141 4.58 5.04 -12.10
N GLY A 142 5.77 4.58 -12.48
CA GLY A 142 6.49 3.53 -11.74
C GLY A 142 6.92 4.02 -10.36
N GLN A 143 7.43 5.24 -10.27
CA GLN A 143 7.79 5.87 -9.00
C GLN A 143 6.56 6.12 -8.11
N THR A 144 5.39 6.41 -8.68
CA THR A 144 4.16 6.52 -7.86
C THR A 144 3.72 5.18 -7.31
N CYS A 145 3.94 4.07 -8.02
CA CYS A 145 3.71 2.74 -7.47
C CYS A 145 4.66 2.45 -6.30
N ASP A 146 5.96 2.74 -6.46
CA ASP A 146 6.95 2.55 -5.39
C ASP A 146 6.59 3.39 -4.16
N LEU A 147 6.21 4.66 -4.36
CA LEU A 147 5.80 5.57 -3.29
C LEU A 147 4.53 5.09 -2.58
N ALA A 148 3.57 4.50 -3.31
CA ALA A 148 2.34 3.97 -2.70
C ALA A 148 2.64 2.80 -1.77
N TYR A 149 3.57 1.91 -2.16
CA TYR A 149 4.04 0.83 -1.28
C TYR A 149 4.72 1.38 -0.02
N GLU A 150 5.65 2.32 -0.18
CA GLU A 150 6.36 2.93 0.95
C GLU A 150 5.42 3.69 1.90
N MET A 151 4.38 4.33 1.34
CA MET A 151 3.36 4.98 2.14
C MET A 151 2.57 3.98 2.98
N PHE A 152 2.17 2.85 2.39
CA PHE A 152 1.47 1.78 3.09
C PHE A 152 2.31 1.22 4.25
N GLU A 153 3.57 0.86 3.98
CA GLU A 153 4.49 0.34 5.00
C GLU A 153 4.68 1.35 6.15
N CYS A 154 5.03 2.59 5.82
CA CYS A 154 5.28 3.64 6.82
C CYS A 154 4.05 3.90 7.69
N VAL A 155 2.85 4.03 7.09
CA VAL A 155 1.63 4.30 7.87
C VAL A 155 1.27 3.11 8.74
N SER A 156 1.40 1.88 8.22
CA SER A 156 1.07 0.66 8.96
C SER A 156 2.00 0.48 10.16
N GLU A 157 3.32 0.60 9.97
CA GLU A 157 4.32 0.54 11.04
C GLU A 157 4.03 1.60 12.12
N LYS A 158 3.77 2.85 11.72
CA LYS A 158 3.48 3.93 12.68
C LYS A 158 2.17 3.76 13.43
N ILE A 159 1.17 3.11 12.83
CA ILE A 159 -0.07 2.75 13.53
C ILE A 159 0.22 1.62 14.53
N GLU A 160 0.97 0.59 14.15
CA GLU A 160 1.32 -0.56 15.02
C GLU A 160 2.16 -0.16 16.23
N GLU A 161 3.06 0.82 16.10
CA GLU A 161 3.81 1.38 17.24
C GLU A 161 2.87 1.92 18.34
N ASN A 162 1.71 2.45 17.94
CA ASN A 162 0.75 3.12 18.82
C ASN A 162 -0.47 2.24 19.17
N CYS A 163 -0.80 1.27 18.30
CA CYS A 163 -1.94 0.38 18.40
C CYS A 163 -1.47 -1.08 18.45
N GLY A 164 -1.83 -1.82 19.49
CA GLY A 164 -1.40 -3.22 19.59
C GLY A 164 -2.10 -3.97 20.71
N VAL A 165 -2.21 -5.29 20.54
CA VAL A 165 -2.77 -6.18 21.55
C VAL A 165 -1.69 -6.43 22.61
N GLU A 166 -1.93 -6.05 23.87
CA GLU A 166 -1.17 -6.61 24.98
C GLU A 166 -1.46 -8.13 25.01
N ASN A 167 -0.59 -8.93 24.42
CA ASN A 167 -0.57 -10.37 24.69
C ASN A 167 -0.19 -10.54 26.15
N LYS A 168 -1.19 -10.62 27.03
CA LYS A 168 -1.01 -11.16 28.38
C LYS A 168 -0.69 -12.65 28.23
N SER A 169 0.60 -12.96 28.07
CA SER A 169 1.13 -14.28 28.41
C SER A 169 0.98 -14.46 29.92
N ASN A 170 -0.17 -14.98 30.34
CA ASN A 170 -0.33 -15.48 31.70
C ASN A 170 0.44 -16.81 31.77
N ASN A 171 1.42 -16.85 32.67
CA ASN A 171 2.08 -18.06 33.20
C ASN A 171 1.05 -19.12 33.62
#